data_AF-A0A2J7ZG69-F1
#
_entry.id   AF-A0A2J7ZG69-F1
#
_cell.length_a   1.000
_cell.length_b   1.000
_cell.length_c   1.000
_cell.angle_alpha   90.00
_cell.angle_beta   90.00
_cell.angle_gamma   90.00
#
_symmetry.space_group_name_H-M   'P 1'
#
loop_
_entity.id
_entity.type
_entity.pdbx_description
1 polymer ?
#
loop_
_entity_poly.entity_id
_entity_poly.type
_entity_poly.pdbx_seq_one_letter_code
_entity_poly.pdbx_strand_id
1 'polypeptide(L)'
;VERLLAGVDSWHFDTWKLQEATQGHALSSLGYFILQREGLVKRFRLKPVTLARLLRQVECGYQDNPYHSATHAADVLQTLHVTIHAAQLHVHYLNPLELLGVYYAAMVHDYAHPGLTGDFLVATSDKLAVRYNDRSPLENHHCAASFALLSRPELDAFAPLSKTERGAFRKQ
;
A
#
# COMPACT_ATOMS: atom_id res chain seq x y z
N VAL A 1 -16.71 -1.09 12.37
CA VAL A 1 -15.81 -0.80 11.23
C VAL A 1 -16.32 0.38 10.39
N GLU A 2 -17.50 0.33 9.78
CA GLU A 2 -18.02 1.41 8.90
C GLU A 2 -18.01 2.80 9.53
N ARG A 3 -18.43 2.93 10.80
CA ARG A 3 -18.42 4.20 11.53
C ARG A 3 -17.03 4.80 11.67
N LEU A 4 -16.00 3.97 11.84
CA LEU A 4 -14.60 4.44 11.91
C LEU A 4 -14.15 4.91 10.54
N LEU A 5 -14.39 4.10 9.50
CA LEU A 5 -14.03 4.41 8.11
C LEU A 5 -14.70 5.71 7.60
N ALA A 6 -15.90 6.04 8.07
CA ALA A 6 -16.55 7.31 7.76
C ALA A 6 -15.74 8.55 8.19
N GLY A 7 -14.82 8.40 9.16
CA GLY A 7 -13.92 9.46 9.62
C GLY A 7 -12.60 9.56 8.85
N VAL A 8 -12.41 8.84 7.74
CA VAL A 8 -11.10 8.73 7.05
C VAL A 8 -10.52 10.08 6.58
N ASP A 9 -11.34 11.11 6.40
CA ASP A 9 -10.88 12.47 6.03
C ASP A 9 -10.29 13.25 7.20
N SER A 10 -10.47 12.77 8.42
CA SER A 10 -10.03 13.49 9.62
C SER A 10 -8.55 13.23 9.89
N TRP A 11 -7.80 14.29 10.20
CA TRP A 11 -6.45 14.17 10.76
C TRP A 11 -6.42 13.39 12.09
N HIS A 12 -7.56 13.33 12.80
CA HIS A 12 -7.70 12.59 14.06
C HIS A 12 -8.19 11.15 13.86
N PHE A 13 -8.13 10.63 12.63
CA PHE A 13 -8.45 9.23 12.38
C PHE A 13 -7.53 8.32 13.20
N ASP A 14 -8.11 7.29 13.81
CA ASP A 14 -7.39 6.40 14.72
C ASP A 14 -7.22 5.03 14.07
N THR A 15 -6.06 4.83 13.45
CA THR A 15 -5.69 3.60 12.76
C THR A 15 -5.60 2.41 13.71
N TRP A 16 -5.26 2.64 14.99
CA TRP A 16 -5.20 1.58 16.01
C TRP A 16 -6.60 1.10 16.40
N LYS A 17 -7.57 2.02 16.57
CA LYS A 17 -8.97 1.62 16.75
C LYS A 17 -9.51 0.88 15.53
N LEU A 18 -9.08 1.24 14.32
CA LEU A 18 -9.44 0.46 13.13
C LEU A 18 -8.82 -0.94 13.18
N GLN A 19 -7.55 -1.08 13.58
CA GLN A 19 -6.86 -2.36 13.73
C GLN A 19 -7.60 -3.28 14.72
N GLU A 20 -8.01 -2.77 15.87
CA GLU A 20 -8.82 -3.51 16.85
C GLU A 20 -10.18 -3.90 16.27
N ALA A 21 -10.91 -2.95 15.68
CA ALA A 21 -12.25 -3.17 15.17
C ALA A 21 -12.31 -4.12 13.96
N THR A 22 -11.21 -4.25 13.23
CA THR A 22 -11.07 -5.13 12.06
C THR A 22 -10.37 -6.45 12.40
N GLN A 23 -10.03 -6.68 13.67
CA GLN A 23 -9.34 -7.90 14.14
C GLN A 23 -8.00 -8.12 13.43
N GLY A 24 -7.22 -7.05 13.31
CA GLY A 24 -5.88 -7.09 12.72
C GLY A 24 -5.84 -6.78 11.23
N HIS A 25 -6.90 -6.19 10.67
CA HIS A 25 -7.12 -6.07 9.24
C HIS A 25 -7.31 -4.61 8.79
N ALA A 26 -6.62 -3.69 9.46
CA ALA A 26 -6.75 -2.25 9.21
C ALA A 26 -6.35 -1.88 7.78
N LEU A 27 -5.18 -2.33 7.31
CA LEU A 27 -4.62 -1.94 6.02
C LEU A 27 -5.50 -2.41 4.87
N SER A 28 -5.91 -3.68 4.89
CA SER A 28 -6.73 -4.24 3.81
C SER A 28 -8.12 -3.62 3.77
N SER A 29 -8.73 -3.39 4.94
CA SER A 29 -10.06 -2.76 5.06
C SER A 29 -10.03 -1.29 4.61
N LEU A 30 -9.04 -0.52 5.09
CA LEU A 30 -8.86 0.89 4.76
C LEU A 30 -8.52 1.07 3.28
N GLY A 31 -7.56 0.29 2.76
CA GLY A 31 -7.17 0.32 1.35
C GLY A 31 -8.35 0.05 0.42
N TYR A 32 -9.16 -0.95 0.73
CA TYR A 32 -10.36 -1.24 -0.06
C TYR A 32 -11.35 -0.07 -0.01
N PHE A 33 -11.59 0.47 1.19
CA PHE A 33 -12.52 1.57 1.40
C PHE A 33 -12.10 2.83 0.62
N ILE A 34 -10.83 3.24 0.72
CA ILE A 34 -10.30 4.42 0.01
C ILE A 34 -10.41 4.21 -1.50
N LEU A 35 -9.94 3.08 -2.05
CA LEU A 35 -10.01 2.83 -3.49
C LEU A 35 -11.45 2.83 -4.04
N GLN A 36 -12.40 2.32 -3.26
CA GLN A 36 -13.82 2.34 -3.60
C GLN A 36 -14.38 3.77 -3.55
N ARG A 37 -14.09 4.52 -2.48
CA ARG A 37 -14.57 5.88 -2.25
C ARG A 37 -14.07 6.86 -3.30
N GLU A 38 -12.81 6.74 -3.71
CA GLU A 38 -12.19 7.53 -4.77
C GLU A 38 -12.69 7.15 -6.18
N GLY A 39 -13.59 6.16 -6.28
CA GLY A 39 -14.14 5.71 -7.56
C GLY A 39 -13.14 4.92 -8.43
N LEU A 40 -11.95 4.62 -7.92
CA LEU A 40 -10.86 3.96 -8.66
C LEU A 40 -11.21 2.52 -9.04
N VAL A 41 -11.92 1.80 -8.17
CA VAL A 41 -12.42 0.45 -8.45
C VAL A 41 -13.28 0.44 -9.71
N LYS A 42 -14.24 1.37 -9.81
CA LYS A 42 -15.11 1.51 -10.98
C LYS A 42 -14.35 2.01 -12.20
N ARG A 43 -13.52 3.05 -12.02
CA ARG A 43 -12.77 3.72 -13.10
C ARG A 43 -11.84 2.78 -13.85
N PHE A 44 -11.17 1.88 -13.14
CA PHE A 44 -10.22 0.92 -13.69
C PHE A 44 -10.77 -0.50 -13.80
N ARG A 45 -12.08 -0.69 -13.52
CA ARG A 45 -12.75 -2.00 -13.60
C ARG A 45 -12.04 -3.08 -12.75
N LEU A 46 -11.51 -2.68 -11.60
CA LEU A 46 -10.82 -3.58 -10.67
C LEU A 46 -11.84 -4.62 -10.17
N LYS A 47 -11.49 -5.90 -10.26
CA LYS A 47 -12.38 -6.99 -9.82
C LYS A 47 -12.44 -7.00 -8.28
N PRO A 48 -13.60 -6.80 -7.64
CA PRO A 48 -13.71 -6.67 -6.17
C PRO A 48 -13.03 -7.80 -5.38
N VAL A 49 -13.24 -9.05 -5.80
CA VAL A 49 -12.67 -10.23 -5.14
C VAL A 49 -11.15 -10.29 -5.29
N THR A 50 -10.64 -10.00 -6.49
CA THR A 50 -9.18 -9.99 -6.75
C THR A 50 -8.51 -8.85 -5.98
N LEU A 51 -9.13 -7.67 -5.92
CA LEU A 51 -8.65 -6.56 -5.13
C LEU A 51 -8.60 -6.90 -3.63
N ALA A 52 -9.68 -7.46 -3.08
CA ALA A 52 -9.69 -7.89 -1.69
C ALA A 52 -8.58 -8.92 -1.40
N ARG A 53 -8.38 -9.91 -2.28
CA ARG A 53 -7.29 -10.88 -2.13
C ARG A 53 -5.90 -10.24 -2.18
N LEU A 54 -5.66 -9.30 -3.10
CA LEU A 54 -4.39 -8.57 -3.17
C LEU A 54 -4.13 -7.82 -1.87
N LEU A 55 -5.09 -7.02 -1.40
CA LEU A 55 -4.92 -6.21 -0.20
C LEU A 55 -4.72 -7.06 1.06
N ARG A 56 -5.42 -8.19 1.15
CA ARG A 56 -5.18 -9.21 2.18
C ARG A 56 -3.78 -9.78 2.12
N GLN A 57 -3.30 -10.11 0.93
CA GLN A 57 -1.95 -10.64 0.76
C GLN A 57 -0.86 -9.61 1.09
N VAL A 58 -1.08 -8.34 0.72
CA VAL A 58 -0.20 -7.22 1.10
C VAL A 58 -0.12 -7.11 2.62
N GLU A 59 -1.26 -7.07 3.31
CA GLU A 59 -1.32 -7.00 4.77
C GLU A 59 -0.63 -8.19 5.45
N CYS A 60 -0.86 -9.43 4.97
CA CYS A 60 -0.19 -10.62 5.50
C CYS A 60 1.33 -10.63 5.31
N GLY A 61 1.89 -9.83 4.40
CA GLY A 61 3.33 -9.76 4.20
C GLY A 61 4.04 -8.78 5.14
N TYR A 62 3.31 -7.98 5.91
CA TYR A 62 3.89 -7.24 7.02
C TYR A 62 4.13 -8.20 8.19
N GLN A 63 5.37 -8.21 8.70
CA GLN A 63 5.72 -9.00 9.87
C GLN A 63 5.22 -8.34 11.15
N ASP A 64 5.23 -9.11 12.24
CA ASP A 64 4.90 -8.64 13.59
C ASP A 64 6.03 -7.79 14.18
N ASN A 65 6.38 -6.72 13.47
CA ASN A 65 7.32 -5.72 13.93
C ASN A 65 6.59 -4.72 14.83
N PRO A 66 7.23 -4.23 15.92
CA PRO A 66 6.61 -3.22 16.79
C PRO A 66 6.20 -1.92 16.08
N TYR A 67 6.86 -1.57 14.95
CA TYR A 67 6.59 -0.34 14.20
C TYR A 67 6.25 -0.62 12.73
N HIS A 68 7.22 -1.07 11.92
CA HIS A 68 7.08 -1.37 10.47
C HIS A 68 6.13 -2.55 10.21
N SER A 69 4.86 -2.32 10.47
CA SER A 69 3.74 -3.27 10.55
C SER A 69 2.63 -2.85 9.58
N ALA A 70 1.63 -3.70 9.39
CA ALA A 70 0.47 -3.36 8.59
C ALA A 70 -0.29 -2.13 9.13
N THR A 71 -0.31 -1.94 10.45
CA THR A 71 -0.96 -0.77 11.07
C THR A 71 -0.23 0.52 10.72
N HIS A 72 1.11 0.52 10.70
CA HIS A 72 1.90 1.66 10.24
C HIS A 72 1.63 1.97 8.76
N ALA A 73 1.59 0.96 7.90
CA ALA A 73 1.23 1.16 6.49
C ALA A 73 -0.19 1.71 6.31
N ALA A 74 -1.15 1.30 7.15
CA ALA A 74 -2.50 1.85 7.14
C ALA A 74 -2.52 3.33 7.57
N ASP A 75 -1.68 3.70 8.53
CA ASP A 75 -1.54 5.07 9.03
C ASP A 75 -0.95 6.00 7.97
N VAL A 76 0.11 5.54 7.29
CA VAL A 76 0.72 6.24 6.14
C VAL A 76 -0.29 6.40 5.00
N LEU A 77 -1.05 5.34 4.68
CA LEU A 77 -2.10 5.41 3.67
C LEU A 77 -3.17 6.46 4.01
N GLN A 78 -3.64 6.49 5.24
CA GLN A 78 -4.68 7.43 5.67
C GLN A 78 -4.14 8.87 5.71
N THR A 79 -2.93 9.07 6.22
CA THR A 79 -2.28 10.38 6.27
C THR A 79 -2.04 10.93 4.86
N LEU A 80 -1.61 10.08 3.92
CA LEU A 80 -1.47 10.44 2.51
C LEU A 80 -2.81 10.87 1.91
N HIS A 81 -3.88 10.11 2.18
CA HIS A 81 -5.23 10.45 1.73
C HIS A 81 -5.66 11.84 2.23
N VAL A 82 -5.54 12.11 3.53
CA VAL A 82 -5.90 13.42 4.10
C VAL A 82 -5.04 14.53 3.49
N THR A 83 -3.74 14.30 3.30
CA THR A 83 -2.83 15.29 2.71
C THR A 83 -3.22 15.63 1.27
N ILE A 84 -3.49 14.61 0.44
CA ILE A 84 -3.93 14.76 -0.95
C ILE A 84 -5.24 15.56 -1.04
N HIS A 85 -6.17 15.32 -0.12
CA HIS A 85 -7.47 16.00 -0.09
C HIS A 85 -7.37 17.43 0.44
N ALA A 86 -6.67 17.64 1.57
CA ALA A 86 -6.49 18.95 2.18
C ALA A 86 -5.77 19.93 1.24
N ALA A 87 -4.76 19.46 0.51
CA ALA A 87 -4.03 20.26 -0.48
C ALA A 87 -4.66 20.24 -1.88
N GLN A 88 -5.82 19.58 -2.07
CA GLN A 88 -6.52 19.43 -3.35
C GLN A 88 -5.64 18.86 -4.48
N LEU A 89 -4.66 18.01 -4.15
CA LEU A 89 -3.73 17.44 -5.14
C LEU A 89 -4.45 16.54 -6.15
N HIS A 90 -5.48 15.82 -5.70
CA HIS A 90 -6.33 14.99 -6.55
C HIS A 90 -7.17 15.79 -7.57
N VAL A 91 -7.34 17.10 -7.36
CA VAL A 91 -8.09 17.98 -8.27
C VAL A 91 -7.17 18.55 -9.34
N HIS A 92 -5.97 19.00 -8.93
CA HIS A 92 -5.12 19.85 -9.77
C HIS A 92 -3.86 19.18 -10.30
N TYR A 93 -3.39 18.10 -9.66
CA TYR A 93 -2.04 17.56 -9.91
C TYR A 93 -1.99 16.06 -10.16
N LEU A 94 -2.90 15.27 -9.57
CA LEU A 94 -2.92 13.82 -9.70
C LEU A 94 -4.06 13.38 -10.61
N ASN A 95 -3.72 12.71 -11.70
CA ASN A 95 -4.71 12.00 -12.48
C ASN A 95 -5.14 10.70 -11.77
N PRO A 96 -6.25 10.04 -12.18
CA PRO A 96 -6.73 8.84 -11.49
C PRO A 96 -5.73 7.68 -11.42
N LEU A 97 -4.83 7.55 -12.41
CA LEU A 97 -3.82 6.48 -12.40
C LEU A 97 -2.70 6.80 -11.40
N GLU A 98 -2.28 8.06 -11.32
CA GLU A 98 -1.34 8.55 -10.30
C GLU A 98 -1.92 8.39 -8.90
N LEU A 99 -3.20 8.71 -8.73
CA LEU A 99 -3.89 8.53 -7.45
C LEU A 99 -3.94 7.05 -7.04
N LEU A 100 -4.21 6.13 -7.98
CA LEU A 100 -4.12 4.69 -7.74
C LEU A 100 -2.69 4.27 -7.38
N GLY A 101 -1.70 4.81 -8.09
CA GLY A 101 -0.27 4.57 -7.87
C GLY A 101 0.17 4.94 -6.46
N VAL A 102 -0.09 6.18 -6.02
CA VAL A 102 0.34 6.67 -4.71
C VAL A 102 -0.33 5.93 -3.56
N TYR A 103 -1.61 5.54 -3.69
CA TYR A 103 -2.25 4.71 -2.67
C TYR A 103 -1.66 3.31 -2.62
N TYR A 104 -1.40 2.68 -3.77
CA TYR A 104 -0.73 1.38 -3.78
C TYR A 104 0.67 1.47 -3.19
N ALA A 105 1.45 2.49 -3.56
CA ALA A 105 2.78 2.75 -3.01
C ALA A 105 2.74 2.88 -1.48
N ALA A 106 1.83 3.69 -0.92
CA ALA A 106 1.67 3.82 0.53
C ALA A 106 1.39 2.47 1.22
N MET A 107 0.52 1.64 0.63
CA MET A 107 0.18 0.32 1.19
C MET A 107 1.37 -0.67 1.19
N VAL A 108 2.33 -0.51 0.28
CA VAL A 108 3.43 -1.47 0.10
C VAL A 108 4.82 -0.93 0.44
N HIS A 109 4.93 0.34 0.87
CA HIS A 109 6.23 1.01 1.02
C HIS A 109 7.18 0.31 2.00
N ASP A 110 6.65 -0.39 3.00
CA ASP A 110 7.38 -1.19 3.99
C ASP A 110 7.04 -2.69 3.92
N TYR A 111 6.51 -3.17 2.79
CA TYR A 111 6.07 -4.56 2.64
C TYR A 111 7.23 -5.55 2.87
N ALA A 112 7.04 -6.55 3.74
CA ALA A 112 8.07 -7.54 4.12
C ALA A 112 9.30 -6.95 4.83
N HIS A 113 9.15 -5.84 5.56
CA HIS A 113 10.22 -5.27 6.39
C HIS A 113 10.69 -6.24 7.50
N PRO A 114 12.01 -6.46 7.68
CA PRO A 114 12.56 -7.41 8.66
C PRO A 114 12.76 -6.83 10.07
N GLY A 115 12.19 -5.66 10.37
CA GLY A 115 12.46 -4.92 11.62
C GLY A 115 13.89 -4.38 11.81
N LEU A 116 14.73 -4.36 10.76
CA LEU A 116 16.13 -3.91 10.81
C LEU A 116 16.37 -2.76 9.83
N THR A 117 17.37 -1.91 10.09
CA THR A 117 17.71 -0.78 9.22
C THR A 117 18.53 -1.21 8.00
N GLY A 118 18.51 -0.42 6.93
CA GLY A 118 19.33 -0.65 5.74
C GLY A 118 20.83 -0.72 6.06
N ASP A 119 21.32 0.19 6.89
CA ASP A 119 22.73 0.20 7.34
C ASP A 119 23.12 -1.07 8.09
N PHE A 120 22.21 -1.62 8.91
CA PHE A 120 22.44 -2.89 9.59
C PHE A 120 22.61 -4.02 8.57
N LEU A 121 21.72 -4.10 7.57
CA LEU A 121 21.80 -5.12 6.52
C LEU A 121 23.12 -5.05 5.76
N VAL A 122 23.59 -3.84 5.43
CA VAL A 122 24.89 -3.62 4.76
C VAL A 122 26.03 -4.05 5.66
N ALA A 123 26.03 -3.59 6.92
CA ALA A 123 27.09 -3.91 7.89
C ALA A 123 27.22 -5.42 8.15
N THR A 124 26.12 -6.17 8.08
CA THR A 124 26.10 -7.62 8.30
C THR A 124 26.19 -8.44 7.01
N SER A 125 26.36 -7.81 5.83
CA SER A 125 26.32 -8.50 4.53
C SER A 125 25.06 -9.36 4.35
N ASP A 126 23.91 -8.86 4.79
CA ASP A 126 22.63 -9.55 4.65
C ASP A 126 22.32 -9.82 3.17
N LYS A 127 21.56 -10.89 2.91
CA LYS A 127 21.16 -11.30 1.56
C LYS A 127 20.48 -10.18 0.75
N LEU A 128 19.74 -9.27 1.39
CA LEU A 128 19.10 -8.14 0.72
C LEU A 128 20.12 -7.08 0.35
N ALA A 129 21.09 -6.77 1.23
CA ALA A 129 22.18 -5.85 0.94
C ALA A 129 23.01 -6.34 -0.25
N VAL A 130 23.40 -7.62 -0.24
CA VAL A 130 24.11 -8.26 -1.37
C VAL A 130 23.28 -8.21 -2.66
N ARG A 131 21.97 -8.52 -2.59
CA ARG A 131 21.08 -8.53 -3.76
C ARG A 131 20.93 -7.15 -4.41
N TYR A 132 20.85 -6.11 -3.59
CA TYR A 132 20.62 -4.74 -4.05
C TYR A 132 21.89 -3.89 -4.06
N ASN A 133 23.07 -4.52 -3.95
CA ASN A 133 24.38 -3.88 -3.99
C ASN A 133 24.47 -2.67 -3.05
N ASP A 134 24.00 -2.85 -1.81
CA ASP A 134 23.97 -1.85 -0.74
C ASP A 134 23.19 -0.56 -1.04
N ARG A 135 22.45 -0.51 -2.16
CA ARG A 135 21.67 0.66 -2.57
C ARG A 135 20.20 0.48 -2.21
N SER A 136 19.74 1.20 -1.19
CA SER A 136 18.36 1.14 -0.69
C SER A 136 17.83 -0.30 -0.59
N PRO A 137 18.49 -1.20 0.17
CA PRO A 137 18.17 -2.63 0.11
C PRO A 137 16.73 -2.95 0.53
N LEU A 138 16.20 -2.18 1.49
CA LEU A 138 14.83 -2.34 2.00
C LEU A 138 13.81 -1.83 0.97
N GLU A 139 13.96 -0.60 0.49
CA GLU A 139 13.00 0.03 -0.41
C GLU A 139 12.91 -0.72 -1.75
N ASN A 140 14.06 -1.17 -2.27
CA ASN A 140 14.07 -2.04 -3.45
C ASN A 140 13.39 -3.39 -3.17
N HIS A 141 13.54 -3.93 -1.95
CA HIS A 141 12.86 -5.17 -1.55
C HIS A 141 11.35 -4.99 -1.47
N HIS A 142 10.87 -3.94 -0.80
CA HIS A 142 9.44 -3.62 -0.64
C HIS A 142 8.76 -3.51 -2.00
N CYS A 143 9.37 -2.76 -2.93
CA CYS A 143 8.89 -2.64 -4.30
C CYS A 143 8.93 -3.99 -5.05
N ALA A 144 10.09 -4.66 -5.09
CA ALA A 144 10.21 -5.90 -5.85
C ALA A 144 9.25 -7.01 -5.36
N ALA A 145 9.15 -7.19 -4.04
CA ALA A 145 8.35 -8.22 -3.41
C ALA A 145 6.84 -7.95 -3.54
N SER A 146 6.40 -6.70 -3.40
CA SER A 146 4.99 -6.35 -3.59
C SER A 146 4.56 -6.49 -5.05
N PHE A 147 5.38 -6.06 -6.02
CA PHE A 147 5.08 -6.25 -7.44
C PHE A 147 5.11 -7.73 -7.86
N ALA A 148 5.91 -8.58 -7.21
CA ALA A 148 5.91 -10.02 -7.47
C ALA A 148 4.56 -10.68 -7.13
N LEU A 149 3.78 -10.12 -6.18
CA LEU A 149 2.42 -10.59 -5.91
C LEU A 149 1.52 -10.52 -7.15
N LEU A 150 1.70 -9.47 -7.96
CA LEU A 150 0.90 -9.24 -9.17
C LEU A 150 1.21 -10.23 -10.31
N SER A 151 2.26 -11.04 -10.20
CA SER A 151 2.52 -12.14 -11.12
C SER A 151 1.58 -13.34 -10.90
N ARG A 152 0.87 -13.37 -9.77
CA ARG A 152 -0.13 -14.40 -9.45
C ARG A 152 -1.51 -13.95 -9.96
N PRO A 153 -2.14 -14.65 -10.92
CA PRO A 153 -3.39 -14.20 -11.53
C PRO A 153 -4.54 -13.97 -10.54
N GLU A 154 -4.56 -14.69 -9.42
CA GLU A 154 -5.55 -14.54 -8.36
C GLU A 154 -5.36 -13.29 -7.48
N LEU A 155 -4.20 -12.62 -7.60
CA LEU A 155 -3.83 -11.39 -6.90
C LEU A 155 -3.63 -10.20 -7.84
N ASP A 156 -3.61 -10.39 -9.17
CA ASP A 156 -3.42 -9.30 -10.13
C ASP A 156 -4.68 -8.42 -10.25
N ALA A 157 -4.94 -7.60 -9.23
CA ALA A 157 -6.08 -6.68 -9.21
C ALA A 157 -6.01 -5.64 -10.33
N PHE A 158 -4.80 -5.38 -10.85
CA PHE A 158 -4.51 -4.40 -11.90
C PHE A 158 -4.46 -5.03 -13.30
N ALA A 159 -4.81 -6.31 -13.46
CA ALA A 159 -4.95 -6.97 -14.76
C ALA A 159 -5.84 -6.21 -15.77
N PRO A 160 -6.91 -5.50 -15.36
CA PRO A 160 -7.74 -4.72 -16.28
C PRO A 160 -7.07 -3.46 -16.87
N LEU A 161 -5.96 -2.99 -16.31
CA LEU A 161 -5.23 -1.83 -16.84
C LEU A 161 -4.62 -2.16 -18.21
N SER A 162 -4.64 -1.19 -19.12
CA SER A 162 -3.95 -1.31 -20.41
C SER A 162 -2.43 -1.44 -20.21
N LYS A 163 -1.72 -1.94 -21.24
CA LYS A 163 -0.26 -2.07 -21.19
C LYS A 163 0.45 -0.74 -20.88
N THR A 164 -0.05 0.37 -21.43
CA THR A 164 0.49 1.71 -21.18
C THR A 164 0.23 2.15 -19.74
N GLU A 165 -1.00 1.95 -19.24
CA GLU A 165 -1.35 2.27 -17.84
C GLU A 165 -0.51 1.43 -16.87
N ARG A 166 -0.31 0.12 -17.12
CA ARG A 166 0.56 -0.72 -16.27
C ARG A 166 2.01 -0.25 -16.27
N GLY A 167 2.51 0.19 -17.43
CA GLY A 167 3.85 0.76 -17.55
C GLY A 167 4.01 2.06 -16.76
N ALA A 168 3.03 2.95 -16.83
CA ALA A 168 3.01 4.19 -16.07
C ALA A 168 2.85 3.96 -14.57
N PHE A 169 1.88 3.12 -14.17
CA PHE A 169 1.62 2.75 -12.78
C PHE A 169 2.85 2.15 -12.08
N ARG A 170 3.66 1.34 -12.78
CA ARG A 170 4.89 0.77 -12.22
C ARG A 170 6.02 1.80 -12.07
N LYS A 171 6.02 2.86 -12.88
CA LYS A 171 7.11 3.84 -12.96
C LYS A 171 6.94 5.00 -11.97
N GLN A 172 5.69 5.40 -11.72
CA GLN A 172 5.31 6.42 -10.74
C GLN A 172 5.77 6.01 -9.33
#